data_AF-A0A2T6B8M0-F1
#
_entry.id   AF-A0A2T6B8M0-F1
#
_cell.length_a   1.000
_cell.length_b   1.000
_cell.length_c   1.000
_cell.angle_alpha   90.00
_cell.angle_beta   90.00
_cell.angle_gamma   90.00
#
_symmetry.space_group_name_H-M   'P 1'
#
loop_
_entity.id
_entity.type
_entity.pdbx_description
1 polymer ?
#
loop_
_entity_poly.entity_id
_entity_poly.type
_entity_poly.pdbx_seq_one_letter_code
_entity_poly.pdbx_strand_id
1 'polypeptide(L)'
;MLRPDEFDRVRAQARKFPDPESWRVGDPESYALALRADLIGDPHVTPHMVDRSRLTEVSVRAAAAYYATHADWREKDPITYWRASELGLLEDRSVVGHMRTRGPALSFPEVRRRAHRHETLAAWAAADPKGHEKAARSGWLSAPELVGHFPDAVIRPPLIDLIRSAIRYVDLKGWEIGDPSLFSAAREAGWLTRPDLTGHMLVGMQNVPPLAGLIAEPGRVLLAPQEVSAADGDLFADLLRQNGVLTPLGGGFLLIVESLTSHPPADRERALVSELARLTRARIVPGAVFEAMRAGLPVPDGSWPDYETDGLSLDLRFDRKPLSFRPSRLAWRLFSTSSGVSAVLRGLCSLKRDQIDEHADRVVGRLSLSGRTELRRRLPALPPRLRERLEIALARTSRGGR
;
A
#
# COMPACT_ATOMS: atom_id res chain seq x y z
N MET A 1 -23.66 -33.83 35.45
CA MET A 1 -24.74 -32.99 36.02
C MET A 1 -24.10 -31.93 36.89
N LEU A 2 -24.48 -30.66 36.71
CA LEU A 2 -24.06 -29.58 37.60
C LEU A 2 -24.71 -29.73 38.98
N ARG A 3 -24.08 -29.21 40.02
CA ARG A 3 -24.74 -29.05 41.32
C ARG A 3 -25.84 -27.98 41.22
N PRO A 4 -26.91 -28.05 42.04
CA PRO A 4 -28.01 -27.08 41.97
C PRO A 4 -27.58 -25.61 42.08
N ASP A 5 -26.60 -25.31 42.94
CA ASP A 5 -26.02 -23.97 43.12
C ASP A 5 -25.27 -23.48 41.86
N GLU A 6 -24.58 -24.38 41.16
CA GLU A 6 -23.90 -24.08 39.90
C GLU A 6 -24.89 -23.82 38.77
N PHE A 7 -25.99 -24.58 38.71
CA PHE A 7 -27.07 -24.38 37.74
C PHE A 7 -27.71 -22.99 37.90
N ASP A 8 -28.09 -22.62 39.13
CA ASP A 8 -28.69 -21.31 39.41
C ASP A 8 -27.73 -20.15 39.09
N ARG A 9 -26.43 -20.33 39.37
CA ARG A 9 -25.41 -19.34 39.00
C ARG A 9 -25.27 -19.17 37.50
N VAL A 10 -25.20 -20.27 36.73
CA VAL A 10 -25.13 -20.25 35.26
C VAL A 10 -26.37 -19.56 34.69
N ARG A 11 -27.56 -19.92 35.17
CA ARG A 11 -28.83 -19.32 34.76
C ARG A 11 -28.89 -17.81 35.06
N ALA A 12 -28.42 -17.39 36.23
CA ALA A 12 -28.37 -15.98 36.61
C ALA A 12 -27.42 -15.18 35.71
N GLN A 13 -26.27 -15.76 35.33
CA GLN A 13 -25.34 -15.10 34.39
C GLN A 13 -25.89 -15.05 32.97
N ALA A 14 -26.46 -16.15 32.47
CA ALA A 14 -27.07 -16.22 31.13
C ALA A 14 -28.12 -15.10 30.91
N ARG A 15 -28.91 -14.77 31.93
CA ARG A 15 -29.93 -13.71 31.86
C ARG A 15 -29.40 -12.30 31.58
N LYS A 16 -28.10 -12.05 31.79
CA LYS A 16 -27.48 -10.76 31.51
C LYS A 16 -27.17 -10.54 30.03
N PHE A 17 -27.25 -11.60 29.23
CA PHE A 17 -26.83 -11.60 27.83
C PHE A 17 -28.01 -11.91 26.91
N PRO A 18 -28.18 -11.15 25.82
CA PRO A 18 -29.29 -11.33 24.89
C PRO A 18 -29.12 -12.52 23.91
N ASP A 19 -27.90 -13.03 23.74
CA ASP A 19 -27.61 -14.16 22.87
C ASP A 19 -26.36 -14.95 23.32
N PRO A 20 -26.16 -16.21 22.86
CA PRO A 20 -25.07 -17.06 23.32
C PRO A 20 -23.68 -16.50 23.02
N GLU A 21 -23.51 -15.76 21.92
CA GLU A 21 -22.22 -15.19 21.52
C GLU A 21 -21.81 -14.04 22.43
N SER A 22 -22.75 -13.14 22.73
CA SER A 22 -22.55 -12.07 23.71
C SER A 22 -22.25 -12.62 25.11
N TRP A 23 -22.86 -13.75 25.49
CA TRP A 23 -22.57 -14.46 26.73
C TRP A 23 -21.15 -15.04 26.72
N ARG A 24 -20.77 -15.72 25.64
CA ARG A 24 -19.43 -16.30 25.47
C ARG A 24 -18.30 -15.26 25.61
N VAL A 25 -18.51 -14.05 25.08
CA VAL A 25 -17.52 -12.96 25.16
C VAL A 25 -17.55 -12.27 26.52
N GLY A 26 -18.74 -12.03 27.08
CA GLY A 26 -18.89 -11.26 28.32
C GLY A 26 -18.61 -12.05 29.60
N ASP A 27 -18.88 -13.36 29.61
CA ASP A 27 -18.60 -14.25 30.74
C ASP A 27 -18.22 -15.66 30.20
N PRO A 28 -16.96 -15.82 29.71
CA PRO A 28 -16.52 -17.04 29.07
C PRO A 28 -16.52 -18.25 30.01
N GLU A 29 -16.32 -18.04 31.32
CA GLU A 29 -16.28 -19.11 32.31
C GLU A 29 -17.67 -19.74 32.53
N SER A 30 -18.70 -18.91 32.75
CA SER A 30 -20.07 -19.41 32.92
C SER A 30 -20.61 -20.03 31.63
N TYR A 31 -20.27 -19.46 30.47
CA TYR A 31 -20.61 -20.03 29.17
C TYR A 31 -19.96 -21.40 28.96
N ALA A 32 -18.65 -21.55 29.23
CA ALA A 32 -17.95 -22.82 29.10
C ALA A 32 -18.48 -23.89 30.07
N LEU A 33 -18.93 -23.49 31.26
CA LEU A 33 -19.61 -24.38 32.21
C LEU A 33 -20.97 -24.84 31.66
N ALA A 34 -21.77 -23.93 31.13
CA ALA A 34 -23.06 -24.24 30.51
C ALA A 34 -22.89 -25.18 29.31
N LEU A 35 -21.89 -24.93 28.46
CA LEU A 35 -21.57 -25.76 27.29
C LEU A 35 -21.17 -27.19 27.68
N ARG A 36 -20.29 -27.37 28.68
CA ARG A 36 -19.90 -28.71 29.17
C ARG A 36 -21.06 -29.47 29.80
N ALA A 37 -22.05 -28.75 30.33
CA ALA A 37 -23.25 -29.32 30.94
C ALA A 37 -24.41 -29.51 29.96
N ASP A 38 -24.22 -29.21 28.67
CA ASP A 38 -25.24 -29.27 27.62
C ASP A 38 -26.48 -28.40 27.91
N LEU A 39 -26.26 -27.23 28.53
CA LEU A 39 -27.31 -26.27 28.90
C LEU A 39 -27.53 -25.18 27.85
N ILE A 40 -26.77 -25.17 26.76
CA ILE A 40 -26.93 -24.21 25.66
C ILE A 40 -28.16 -24.63 24.84
N GLY A 41 -29.23 -23.83 24.89
CA GLY A 41 -30.52 -24.17 24.29
C GLY A 41 -31.52 -24.77 25.29
N ASP A 42 -31.12 -24.98 26.55
CA ASP A 42 -32.05 -25.41 27.61
C ASP A 42 -33.10 -24.30 27.86
N PRO A 43 -34.41 -24.63 27.81
CA PRO A 43 -35.49 -23.65 27.97
C PRO A 43 -35.57 -23.00 29.36
N HIS A 44 -34.86 -23.52 30.36
CA HIS A 44 -34.77 -22.93 31.69
C HIS A 44 -33.60 -21.95 31.83
N VAL A 45 -32.56 -22.08 30.99
CA VAL A 45 -31.33 -21.28 31.04
C VAL A 45 -31.31 -20.19 29.97
N THR A 46 -31.64 -20.53 28.73
CA THR A 46 -31.53 -19.64 27.57
C THR A 46 -32.86 -19.34 26.85
N PRO A 47 -34.05 -19.32 27.49
CA PRO A 47 -35.32 -19.09 26.78
C PRO A 47 -35.41 -17.68 26.16
N HIS A 48 -34.67 -16.71 26.70
CA HIS A 48 -34.63 -15.33 26.23
C HIS A 48 -33.55 -15.09 25.18
N MET A 49 -32.66 -16.05 24.95
CA MET A 49 -31.55 -15.88 24.02
C MET A 49 -32.00 -16.13 22.59
N VAL A 50 -31.77 -15.15 21.73
CA VAL A 50 -32.10 -15.28 20.31
C VAL A 50 -30.98 -16.04 19.61
N ASP A 51 -31.33 -17.18 19.02
CA ASP A 51 -30.43 -17.91 18.13
C ASP A 51 -30.25 -17.11 16.83
N ARG A 52 -29.10 -16.43 16.70
CA ARG A 52 -28.77 -15.61 15.53
C ARG A 52 -28.80 -16.39 14.23
N SER A 53 -28.58 -17.71 14.25
CA SER A 53 -28.63 -18.55 13.05
C SER A 53 -30.04 -18.67 12.47
N ARG A 54 -31.07 -18.49 13.30
CA ARG A 54 -32.49 -18.51 12.88
C ARG A 54 -32.97 -17.19 12.32
N LEU A 55 -32.18 -16.11 12.45
CA LEU A 55 -32.50 -14.82 11.83
C LEU A 55 -32.24 -14.90 10.33
N THR A 56 -33.34 -14.99 9.59
CA THR A 56 -33.36 -14.98 8.14
C THR A 56 -33.36 -13.54 7.63
N GLU A 57 -33.04 -13.35 6.35
CA GLU A 57 -33.18 -12.05 5.70
C GLU A 57 -34.61 -11.48 5.85
N VAL A 58 -35.64 -12.33 5.74
CA VAL A 58 -37.05 -11.93 5.88
C VAL A 58 -37.34 -11.38 7.27
N SER A 59 -36.87 -12.05 8.34
CA SER A 59 -37.11 -11.57 9.71
C SER A 59 -36.32 -10.30 10.03
N VAL A 60 -35.11 -10.18 9.50
CA VAL A 60 -34.28 -8.97 9.65
C VAL A 60 -34.92 -7.77 8.93
N ARG A 61 -35.45 -7.95 7.72
CA ARG A 61 -36.19 -6.92 6.97
C ARG A 61 -37.43 -6.47 7.74
N ALA A 62 -38.18 -7.42 8.29
CA ALA A 62 -39.35 -7.12 9.11
C ALA A 62 -38.97 -6.31 10.36
N ALA A 63 -37.88 -6.68 11.04
CA ALA A 63 -37.38 -5.94 12.20
C ALA A 63 -36.92 -4.51 11.82
N ALA A 64 -36.19 -4.35 10.72
CA ALA A 64 -35.71 -3.06 10.24
C ALA A 64 -36.85 -2.05 10.00
N ALA A 65 -38.01 -2.51 9.54
CA ALA A 65 -39.17 -1.65 9.25
C ALA A 65 -39.69 -0.86 10.47
N TYR A 66 -39.40 -1.30 11.69
CA TYR A 66 -39.86 -0.63 12.93
C TYR A 66 -39.00 0.57 13.35
N TYR A 67 -37.81 0.73 12.76
CA TYR A 67 -36.85 1.75 13.20
C TYR A 67 -36.73 2.90 12.21
N ALA A 68 -36.74 4.12 12.75
CA ALA A 68 -36.63 5.33 11.92
C ALA A 68 -35.19 5.69 11.57
N THR A 69 -34.19 5.16 12.28
CA THR A 69 -32.76 5.43 12.04
C THR A 69 -31.92 4.20 12.34
N HIS A 70 -30.72 4.09 11.74
CA HIS A 70 -29.75 3.04 12.08
C HIS A 70 -29.33 3.06 13.56
N ALA A 71 -29.22 4.25 14.16
CA ALA A 71 -28.85 4.38 15.57
C ALA A 71 -29.92 3.77 16.47
N ASP A 72 -31.19 4.09 16.20
CA ASP A 72 -32.34 3.55 16.93
C ASP A 72 -32.43 2.02 16.79
N TRP A 73 -32.24 1.51 15.58
CA TRP A 73 -32.20 0.07 15.32
C TRP A 73 -31.08 -0.62 16.10
N ARG A 74 -29.85 -0.10 16.00
CA ARG A 74 -28.68 -0.66 16.68
C ARG A 74 -28.82 -0.65 18.20
N GLU A 75 -29.44 0.38 18.76
CA GLU A 75 -29.59 0.53 20.21
C GLU A 75 -30.69 -0.35 20.78
N LYS A 76 -31.86 -0.40 20.12
CA LYS A 76 -33.05 -1.11 20.62
C LYS A 76 -33.08 -2.59 20.23
N ASP A 77 -32.49 -2.95 19.10
CA ASP A 77 -32.39 -4.34 18.63
C ASP A 77 -31.03 -4.58 17.98
N PRO A 78 -29.96 -4.63 18.82
CA PRO A 78 -28.61 -4.87 18.34
C PRO A 78 -28.49 -6.20 17.60
N ILE A 79 -29.25 -7.24 18.00
CA ILE A 79 -29.11 -8.58 17.44
C ILE A 79 -29.49 -8.59 15.96
N THR A 80 -30.67 -8.06 15.60
CA THR A 80 -31.08 -8.02 14.19
C THR A 80 -30.26 -7.02 13.37
N TYR A 81 -29.81 -5.91 13.98
CA TYR A 81 -28.90 -4.96 13.33
C TYR A 81 -27.56 -5.61 12.96
N TRP A 82 -26.93 -6.34 13.89
CA TRP A 82 -25.68 -7.06 13.63
C TRP A 82 -25.86 -8.11 12.53
N ARG A 83 -26.97 -8.86 12.57
CA ARG A 83 -27.28 -9.83 11.51
C ARG A 83 -27.47 -9.16 10.15
N ALA A 84 -28.13 -7.99 10.11
CA ALA A 84 -28.25 -7.20 8.89
C ALA A 84 -26.88 -6.81 8.32
N SER A 85 -25.92 -6.49 9.20
CA SER A 85 -24.53 -6.21 8.80
C SER A 85 -23.83 -7.43 8.20
N GLU A 86 -23.97 -8.60 8.82
CA GLU A 86 -23.39 -9.85 8.31
C GLU A 86 -23.96 -10.26 6.94
N LEU A 87 -25.26 -10.01 6.74
CA LEU A 87 -25.97 -10.31 5.49
C LEU A 87 -25.80 -9.22 4.41
N GLY A 88 -25.07 -8.13 4.69
CA GLY A 88 -24.92 -7.00 3.75
C GLY A 88 -26.19 -6.17 3.53
N LEU A 89 -27.24 -6.37 4.34
CA LEU A 89 -28.53 -5.68 4.20
C LEU A 89 -28.48 -4.21 4.63
N LEU A 90 -27.43 -3.79 5.35
CA LEU A 90 -27.24 -2.38 5.70
C LEU A 90 -26.94 -1.49 4.48
N GLU A 91 -26.54 -2.08 3.34
CA GLU A 91 -26.32 -1.39 2.07
C GLU A 91 -27.55 -1.45 1.15
N ASP A 92 -28.51 -2.34 1.44
CA ASP A 92 -29.71 -2.53 0.64
C ASP A 92 -30.74 -1.41 0.91
N ARG A 93 -30.94 -0.54 -0.08
CA ARG A 93 -31.91 0.56 -0.01
C ARG A 93 -33.34 0.11 0.24
N SER A 94 -33.72 -1.13 -0.09
CA SER A 94 -35.05 -1.64 0.22
C SER A 94 -35.24 -1.96 1.71
N VAL A 95 -34.16 -2.13 2.47
CA VAL A 95 -34.17 -2.40 3.92
C VAL A 95 -33.99 -1.14 4.74
N VAL A 96 -33.08 -0.26 4.32
CA VAL A 96 -32.70 0.92 5.11
C VAL A 96 -33.11 2.24 4.47
N GLY A 97 -33.71 2.23 3.28
CA GLY A 97 -34.08 3.44 2.55
C GLY A 97 -35.14 4.30 3.23
N HIS A 98 -35.98 3.70 4.07
CA HIS A 98 -36.94 4.44 4.92
C HIS A 98 -36.29 5.02 6.18
N MET A 99 -35.12 4.51 6.58
CA MET A 99 -34.40 5.02 7.73
C MET A 99 -33.81 6.37 7.39
N ARG A 100 -34.10 7.37 8.21
CA ARG A 100 -33.43 8.66 8.14
C ARG A 100 -31.95 8.40 8.38
N THR A 101 -31.15 8.55 7.33
CA THR A 101 -29.71 8.66 7.49
C THR A 101 -29.44 9.85 8.41
N ARG A 102 -28.36 9.76 9.21
CA ARG A 102 -27.84 10.97 9.87
C ARG A 102 -27.77 12.04 8.79
N GLY A 103 -28.39 13.20 9.06
CA GLY A 103 -28.56 14.27 8.07
C GLY A 103 -27.29 14.52 7.25
N PRO A 104 -27.42 15.09 6.04
CA PRO A 104 -26.34 15.13 5.05
C PRO A 104 -25.01 15.47 5.70
N ALA A 105 -24.01 14.60 5.49
CA ALA A 105 -22.69 14.81 6.06
C ALA A 105 -22.23 16.23 5.72
N LEU A 106 -21.85 17.00 6.74
CA LEU A 106 -21.36 18.36 6.52
C LEU A 106 -20.15 18.30 5.59
N SER A 107 -20.28 18.93 4.43
CA SER A 107 -19.21 19.03 3.45
C SER A 107 -18.16 20.05 3.89
N PHE A 108 -16.95 19.97 3.36
CA PHE A 108 -15.89 20.93 3.69
C PHE A 108 -16.32 22.40 3.44
N PRO A 109 -16.95 22.76 2.29
CA PRO A 109 -17.45 24.12 2.07
C PRO A 109 -18.50 24.57 3.08
N GLU A 110 -19.38 23.67 3.51
CA GLU A 110 -20.40 23.93 4.53
C GLU A 110 -19.75 24.22 5.89
N VAL A 111 -18.83 23.35 6.33
CA VAL A 111 -18.10 23.52 7.59
C VAL A 111 -17.28 24.81 7.57
N ARG A 112 -16.60 25.10 6.46
CA ARG A 112 -15.85 26.36 6.28
C ARG A 112 -16.75 27.58 6.40
N ARG A 113 -17.90 27.60 5.71
CA ARG A 113 -18.87 28.71 5.80
C ARG A 113 -19.39 28.92 7.22
N ARG A 114 -19.58 27.84 8.00
CA ARG A 114 -19.98 27.92 9.41
C ARG A 114 -18.85 28.45 10.29
N ALA A 115 -17.62 27.96 10.09
CA ALA A 115 -16.43 28.41 10.82
C ALA A 115 -16.16 29.91 10.63
N HIS A 116 -16.36 30.45 9.42
CA HIS A 116 -16.17 31.88 9.11
C HIS A 116 -17.18 32.82 9.80
N ARG A 117 -18.19 32.30 10.49
CA ARG A 117 -19.13 33.12 11.28
C ARG A 117 -18.59 33.46 12.67
N HIS A 118 -17.42 32.94 13.02
CA HIS A 118 -16.83 33.05 14.34
C HIS A 118 -15.42 33.64 14.21
N GLU A 119 -15.06 34.50 15.17
CA GLU A 119 -13.76 35.18 15.17
C GLU A 119 -12.63 34.30 15.73
N THR A 120 -12.94 33.38 16.64
CA THR A 120 -11.96 32.50 17.29
C THR A 120 -12.35 31.03 17.17
N LEU A 121 -11.35 30.14 17.24
CA LEU A 121 -11.58 28.69 17.16
C LEU A 121 -12.43 28.21 18.34
N ALA A 122 -12.17 28.75 19.54
CA ALA A 122 -12.94 28.46 20.75
C ALA A 122 -14.41 28.89 20.63
N ALA A 123 -14.68 30.09 20.09
CA ALA A 123 -16.06 30.56 19.86
C ALA A 123 -16.80 29.68 18.86
N TRP A 124 -16.12 29.23 17.80
CA TRP A 124 -16.70 28.29 16.84
C TRP A 124 -17.02 26.94 17.48
N ALA A 125 -16.10 26.36 18.24
CA ALA A 125 -16.31 25.08 18.91
C ALA A 125 -17.51 25.11 19.88
N ALA A 126 -17.69 26.23 20.59
CA ALA A 126 -18.81 26.42 21.52
C ALA A 126 -20.15 26.61 20.79
N ALA A 127 -20.18 27.38 19.70
CA ALA A 127 -21.42 27.73 19.00
C ALA A 127 -21.88 26.67 17.96
N ASP A 128 -20.96 25.97 17.30
CA ASP A 128 -21.25 24.91 16.34
C ASP A 128 -20.38 23.66 16.59
N PRO A 129 -20.66 22.92 17.70
CA PRO A 129 -19.89 21.73 18.05
C PRO A 129 -19.94 20.66 16.95
N LYS A 130 -21.05 20.54 16.21
CA LYS A 130 -21.19 19.58 15.10
C LYS A 130 -20.24 19.89 13.94
N GLY A 131 -20.12 21.17 13.55
CA GLY A 131 -19.19 21.61 12.52
C GLY A 131 -17.73 21.41 12.96
N HIS A 132 -17.42 21.81 14.19
CA HIS A 132 -16.08 21.68 14.75
C HIS A 132 -15.64 20.20 14.90
N GLU A 133 -16.46 19.32 15.49
CA GLU A 133 -16.16 17.89 15.61
C GLU A 133 -16.00 17.20 14.25
N LYS A 134 -16.79 17.62 13.25
CA LYS A 134 -16.63 17.12 11.89
C LYS A 134 -15.27 17.54 11.32
N ALA A 135 -14.88 18.80 11.48
CA ALA A 135 -13.57 19.29 11.05
C ALA A 135 -12.43 18.53 11.74
N ALA A 136 -12.54 18.32 13.05
CA ALA A 136 -11.54 17.58 13.84
C ALA A 136 -11.38 16.13 13.34
N ARG A 137 -12.48 15.37 13.24
CA ARG A 137 -12.45 13.97 12.79
C ARG A 137 -12.00 13.80 11.33
N SER A 138 -12.22 14.82 10.50
CA SER A 138 -11.79 14.82 9.10
C SER A 138 -10.41 15.44 8.88
N GLY A 139 -9.70 15.86 9.93
CA GLY A 139 -8.36 16.45 9.84
C GLY A 139 -8.33 17.86 9.22
N TRP A 140 -9.49 18.51 9.10
CA TRP A 140 -9.62 19.81 8.45
C TRP A 140 -9.18 20.98 9.32
N LEU A 141 -9.01 20.78 10.64
CA LEU A 141 -8.47 21.81 11.53
C LEU A 141 -7.01 22.17 11.21
N SER A 142 -6.31 21.35 10.40
CA SER A 142 -4.98 21.68 9.87
C SER A 142 -5.02 22.41 8.52
N ALA A 143 -6.20 22.56 7.91
CA ALA A 143 -6.34 23.17 6.59
C ALA A 143 -6.34 24.71 6.71
N PRO A 144 -5.37 25.42 6.12
CA PRO A 144 -5.28 26.88 6.23
C PRO A 144 -6.55 27.60 5.76
N GLU A 145 -7.28 27.03 4.80
CA GLU A 145 -8.54 27.59 4.27
C GLU A 145 -9.69 27.53 5.27
N LEU A 146 -9.60 26.70 6.30
CA LEU A 146 -10.59 26.59 7.36
C LEU A 146 -10.21 27.39 8.60
N VAL A 147 -8.92 27.39 8.98
CA VAL A 147 -8.47 27.96 10.26
C VAL A 147 -7.66 29.25 10.14
N GLY A 148 -7.22 29.63 8.94
CA GLY A 148 -6.31 30.77 8.74
C GLY A 148 -6.91 32.14 9.08
N HIS A 149 -8.24 32.26 9.22
CA HIS A 149 -8.89 33.50 9.66
C HIS A 149 -9.03 33.62 11.18
N PHE A 150 -8.76 32.55 11.94
CA PHE A 150 -8.78 32.59 13.40
C PHE A 150 -7.43 33.14 13.91
N PRO A 151 -7.41 34.26 14.65
CA PRO A 151 -6.17 34.85 15.17
C PRO A 151 -5.51 33.98 16.25
N ASP A 152 -6.30 33.12 16.90
CA ASP A 152 -5.88 32.18 17.94
C ASP A 152 -5.56 30.78 17.38
N ALA A 153 -5.73 30.55 16.08
CA ALA A 153 -5.34 29.27 15.50
C ALA A 153 -3.82 29.17 15.53
N VAL A 154 -3.32 28.30 16.41
CA VAL A 154 -1.95 27.79 16.32
C VAL A 154 -1.87 27.01 15.02
N ILE A 155 -1.42 27.69 13.96
CA ILE A 155 -1.16 27.06 12.66
C ILE A 155 -0.07 26.04 12.93
N ARG A 156 -0.45 24.76 12.95
CA ARG A 156 0.52 23.68 13.04
C ARG A 156 1.47 23.83 11.86
N PRO A 157 2.80 23.84 12.08
CA PRO A 157 3.76 23.87 11.00
C PRO A 157 3.47 22.72 10.03
N PRO A 158 3.53 22.95 8.70
CA PRO A 158 3.35 21.89 7.74
C PRO A 158 4.45 20.83 7.92
N LEU A 159 4.16 19.56 7.58
CA LEU A 159 5.11 18.44 7.70
C LEU A 159 6.46 18.72 7.08
N ILE A 160 6.49 19.43 5.96
CA ILE A 160 7.74 19.77 5.31
C ILE A 160 8.65 20.65 6.17
N ASP A 161 8.09 21.56 6.97
CA ASP A 161 8.89 22.44 7.83
C ASP A 161 9.38 21.68 9.06
N LEU A 162 8.57 20.74 9.57
CA LEU A 162 9.01 19.82 10.61
C LEU A 162 10.15 18.91 10.13
N ILE A 163 10.04 18.34 8.93
CA ILE A 163 11.11 17.52 8.32
C ILE A 163 12.37 18.38 8.12
N ARG A 164 12.25 19.56 7.50
CA ARG A 164 13.38 20.48 7.28
C ARG A 164 14.08 20.87 8.58
N SER A 165 13.33 21.04 9.66
CA SER A 165 13.92 21.27 10.96
C SER A 165 14.60 20.03 11.50
N ALA A 166 13.92 18.89 11.49
CA ALA A 166 14.42 17.63 12.03
C ALA A 166 15.74 17.19 11.38
N ILE A 167 15.87 17.28 10.06
CA ILE A 167 17.11 16.87 9.36
C ILE A 167 18.36 17.67 9.76
N ARG A 168 18.22 18.82 10.42
CA ARG A 168 19.35 19.62 10.93
C ARG A 168 19.98 19.04 12.19
N TYR A 169 19.35 18.04 12.82
CA TYR A 169 19.76 17.48 14.10
C TYR A 169 20.00 15.98 14.00
N VAL A 170 21.01 15.50 14.72
CA VAL A 170 21.44 14.09 14.74
C VAL A 170 20.54 13.25 15.64
N ASP A 171 20.00 13.82 16.71
CA ASP A 171 19.12 13.14 17.65
C ASP A 171 17.94 14.02 18.10
N LEU A 172 16.94 13.40 18.73
CA LEU A 172 15.73 14.09 19.18
C LEU A 172 16.02 15.18 20.22
N LYS A 173 17.03 14.99 21.07
CA LYS A 173 17.38 15.94 22.13
C LYS A 173 18.02 17.20 21.53
N GLY A 174 18.86 17.03 20.52
CA GLY A 174 19.43 18.12 19.73
C GLY A 174 18.34 18.91 19.02
N TRP A 175 17.32 18.23 18.47
CA TRP A 175 16.18 18.91 17.86
C TRP A 175 15.32 19.66 18.89
N GLU A 176 15.02 19.04 20.03
CA GLU A 176 14.26 19.67 21.11
C GLU A 176 14.93 20.96 21.62
N ILE A 177 16.26 20.95 21.78
CA ILE A 177 17.03 22.12 22.23
C ILE A 177 17.15 23.17 21.12
N GLY A 178 17.40 22.74 19.88
CA GLY A 178 17.71 23.65 18.77
C GLY A 178 16.49 24.29 18.10
N ASP A 179 15.35 23.60 18.09
CA ASP A 179 14.10 24.12 17.53
C ASP A 179 12.88 23.67 18.39
N PRO A 180 12.78 24.18 19.64
CA PRO A 180 11.79 23.71 20.61
C PRO A 180 10.34 23.93 20.16
N SER A 181 10.09 24.94 19.33
CA SER A 181 8.76 25.25 18.80
C SER A 181 8.29 24.18 17.82
N LEU A 182 9.11 23.88 16.80
CA LEU A 182 8.79 22.85 15.81
C LEU A 182 8.80 21.45 16.42
N PHE A 183 9.72 21.17 17.34
CA PHE A 183 9.73 19.91 18.08
C PHE A 183 8.45 19.71 18.91
N SER A 184 8.02 20.73 19.67
CA SER A 184 6.78 20.66 20.45
C SER A 184 5.55 20.48 19.57
N ALA A 185 5.49 21.19 18.44
CA ALA A 185 4.42 21.03 17.47
C ALA A 185 4.39 19.61 16.87
N ALA A 186 5.56 19.02 16.56
CA ALA A 186 5.66 17.65 16.10
C ALA A 186 5.23 16.64 17.18
N ARG A 187 5.56 16.89 18.45
CA ARG A 187 5.17 16.08 19.61
C ARG A 187 3.66 16.11 19.82
N GLU A 188 3.05 17.29 19.85
CA GLU A 188 1.60 17.48 20.01
C GLU A 188 0.80 16.92 18.83
N ALA A 189 1.38 16.94 17.63
CA ALA A 189 0.81 16.30 16.45
C ALA A 189 0.99 14.76 16.43
N GLY A 190 1.75 14.19 17.37
CA GLY A 190 2.05 12.75 17.43
C GLY A 190 2.97 12.28 16.30
N TRP A 191 3.79 13.16 15.72
CA TRP A 191 4.63 12.83 14.56
C TRP A 191 6.00 12.29 14.93
N LEU A 192 6.44 12.42 16.19
CA LEU A 192 7.73 11.90 16.63
C LEU A 192 7.88 10.38 16.50
N THR A 193 6.77 9.64 16.44
CA THR A 193 6.78 8.19 16.23
C THR A 193 6.87 7.80 14.75
N ARG A 194 6.80 8.76 13.82
CA ARG A 194 6.83 8.45 12.39
C ARG A 194 8.27 8.31 11.88
N PRO A 195 8.62 7.19 11.22
CA PRO A 195 9.97 6.98 10.70
C PRO A 195 10.42 7.98 9.64
N ASP A 196 9.51 8.62 8.92
CA ASP A 196 9.82 9.64 7.90
C ASP A 196 10.31 10.96 8.50
N LEU A 197 9.98 11.24 9.77
CA LEU A 197 10.41 12.45 10.47
C LEU A 197 11.62 12.19 11.38
N THR A 198 11.64 11.05 12.06
CA THR A 198 12.63 10.76 13.11
C THR A 198 13.54 9.57 12.81
N GLY A 199 13.33 8.88 11.68
CA GLY A 199 14.05 7.66 11.34
C GLY A 199 15.57 7.86 11.31
N HIS A 200 16.05 9.00 10.76
CA HIS A 200 17.49 9.31 10.73
C HIS A 200 18.07 9.61 12.12
N MET A 201 17.24 10.05 13.07
CA MET A 201 17.66 10.36 14.44
C MET A 201 17.74 9.13 15.36
N LEU A 202 17.03 8.06 15.02
CA LEU A 202 16.98 6.83 15.81
C LEU A 202 18.14 5.88 15.50
N VAL A 203 18.86 6.10 14.39
CA VAL A 203 19.98 5.24 13.94
C VAL A 203 21.20 5.34 14.86
N GLY A 204 21.29 6.37 15.71
CA GLY A 204 22.36 6.49 16.71
C GLY A 204 22.36 5.40 17.80
N MET A 205 21.36 4.49 17.85
CA MET A 205 21.27 3.47 18.90
C MET A 205 21.67 2.04 18.49
N GLN A 206 21.72 1.67 17.20
CA GLN A 206 22.12 0.30 16.80
C GLN A 206 22.78 0.23 15.42
N ASN A 207 23.91 -0.48 15.35
CA ASN A 207 24.63 -0.89 14.13
C ASN A 207 23.77 -1.83 13.25
N VAL A 208 22.78 -1.28 12.53
CA VAL A 208 22.04 -2.00 11.49
C VAL A 208 22.34 -1.34 10.14
N PRO A 209 22.80 -2.09 9.11
CA PRO A 209 22.99 -1.51 7.79
C PRO A 209 21.63 -1.10 7.19
N PRO A 210 21.56 0.01 6.44
CA PRO A 210 20.29 0.49 5.90
C PRO A 210 19.75 -0.50 4.86
N LEU A 211 18.46 -0.83 5.00
CA LEU A 211 17.68 -1.62 4.05
C LEU A 211 17.73 -0.98 2.65
N ALA A 212 18.29 -1.73 1.70
CA ALA A 212 18.22 -1.42 0.28
C ALA A 212 16.79 -1.63 -0.23
N GLY A 213 16.09 -0.53 -0.50
CA GLY A 213 14.77 -0.53 -1.11
C GLY A 213 14.48 0.83 -1.74
N LEU A 214 14.52 0.88 -3.07
CA LEU A 214 14.14 2.06 -3.86
C LEU A 214 12.60 2.17 -3.85
N ILE A 215 12.04 3.28 -3.39
CA ILE A 215 10.60 3.57 -3.51
C ILE A 215 10.45 4.73 -4.48
N ALA A 216 9.85 4.48 -5.64
CA ALA A 216 9.50 5.51 -6.60
C ALA A 216 8.02 5.91 -6.43
N GLU A 217 7.78 7.17 -6.08
CA GLU A 217 6.50 7.86 -6.24
C GLU A 217 6.50 8.63 -7.57
N PRO A 218 5.32 8.98 -8.13
CA PRO A 218 5.26 9.83 -9.32
C PRO A 218 6.01 11.16 -9.10
N GLY A 219 7.12 11.34 -9.82
CA GLY A 219 7.95 12.55 -9.78
C GLY A 219 9.13 12.52 -8.80
N ARG A 220 9.41 11.39 -8.12
CA ARG A 220 10.52 11.27 -7.17
C ARG A 220 11.28 9.95 -7.33
N VAL A 221 12.61 10.02 -7.34
CA VAL A 221 13.50 8.86 -7.39
C VAL A 221 14.48 8.94 -6.23
N LEU A 222 14.64 7.85 -5.47
CA LEU A 222 15.67 7.72 -4.45
C LEU A 222 16.88 7.02 -5.07
N LEU A 223 18.08 7.58 -4.92
CA LEU A 223 19.35 6.99 -5.34
C LEU A 223 20.14 6.54 -4.10
N ALA A 224 20.74 5.34 -4.15
CA ALA A 224 21.55 4.83 -3.04
C ALA A 224 22.98 5.45 -3.04
N PRO A 225 23.67 5.53 -1.89
CA PRO A 225 24.94 6.26 -1.76
C PRO A 225 26.11 5.59 -2.48
N GLN A 226 26.01 4.29 -2.76
CA GLN A 226 27.11 3.47 -3.24
C GLN A 226 27.46 3.72 -4.71
N GLU A 227 26.66 4.54 -5.41
CA GLU A 227 26.79 4.78 -6.87
C GLU A 227 27.35 6.18 -7.21
N VAL A 228 27.63 7.04 -6.22
CA VAL A 228 28.13 8.41 -6.46
C VAL A 228 29.61 8.57 -6.08
N SER A 229 30.21 7.55 -5.47
CA SER A 229 31.61 7.59 -5.03
C SER A 229 32.58 7.25 -6.17
N ALA A 230 32.79 8.18 -7.12
CA ALA A 230 34.06 8.37 -7.86
C ALA A 230 34.03 9.47 -8.96
N ALA A 231 32.90 10.11 -9.27
CA ALA A 231 32.83 11.05 -10.40
C ALA A 231 32.69 12.51 -9.95
N ASP A 232 33.77 13.28 -10.20
CA ASP A 232 33.91 14.75 -10.26
C ASP A 232 32.88 15.63 -9.52
N GLY A 233 33.39 16.41 -8.56
CA GLY A 233 32.64 17.47 -7.87
C GLY A 233 32.01 18.53 -8.80
N ASP A 234 32.46 18.63 -10.05
CA ASP A 234 31.88 19.50 -11.07
C ASP A 234 30.52 18.99 -11.58
N LEU A 235 30.33 17.66 -11.66
CA LEU A 235 29.02 17.07 -12.01
C LEU A 235 27.97 17.41 -10.94
N PHE A 236 28.38 17.40 -9.67
CA PHE A 236 27.51 17.71 -8.53
C PHE A 236 27.08 19.19 -8.52
N ALA A 237 27.99 20.11 -8.83
CA ALA A 237 27.71 21.55 -8.92
C ALA A 237 26.84 21.93 -10.14
N ASP A 238 26.92 21.17 -11.23
CA ASP A 238 26.10 21.38 -12.43
C ASP A 238 24.69 20.80 -12.27
N LEU A 239 24.54 19.66 -11.58
CA LEU A 239 23.23 19.08 -11.27
C LEU A 239 22.38 19.98 -10.35
N LEU A 240 23.02 20.59 -9.34
CA LEU A 240 22.37 21.59 -8.48
C LEU A 240 21.95 22.86 -9.23
N ARG A 241 22.72 23.27 -10.24
CA ARG A 241 22.44 24.48 -11.03
C ARG A 241 21.33 24.30 -12.06
N GLN A 242 21.11 23.09 -12.57
CA GLN A 242 20.23 22.89 -13.74
C GLN A 242 18.82 22.37 -13.44
N ASN A 243 18.58 21.57 -12.38
CA ASN A 243 17.34 20.76 -12.32
C ASN A 243 16.56 20.72 -10.99
N GLY A 244 16.82 21.62 -10.04
CA GLY A 244 15.98 21.74 -8.83
C GLY A 244 16.25 20.67 -7.76
N VAL A 245 16.66 21.16 -6.59
CA VAL A 245 16.73 20.53 -5.27
C VAL A 245 17.08 19.04 -5.22
N LEU A 246 18.38 18.74 -5.13
CA LEU A 246 18.88 17.50 -4.54
C LEU A 246 18.81 17.61 -3.02
N THR A 247 18.04 16.73 -2.37
CA THR A 247 18.00 16.67 -0.90
C THR A 247 18.79 15.46 -0.41
N PRO A 248 19.87 15.64 0.37
CA PRO A 248 20.56 14.53 0.99
C PRO A 248 19.69 13.90 2.08
N LEU A 249 19.56 12.58 2.05
CA LEU A 249 18.95 11.78 3.12
C LEU A 249 20.03 10.83 3.66
N GLY A 250 20.06 10.56 4.96
CA GLY A 250 21.09 9.77 5.65
C GLY A 250 21.14 8.28 5.25
N GLY A 251 21.40 8.01 3.98
CA GLY A 251 21.28 6.73 3.31
C GLY A 251 20.97 6.81 1.80
N GLY A 252 20.91 7.99 1.17
CA GLY A 252 20.70 8.17 -0.28
C GLY A 252 20.41 9.62 -0.70
N PHE A 253 20.17 9.85 -1.99
CA PHE A 253 19.74 11.15 -2.53
C PHE A 253 18.31 11.07 -3.05
N LEU A 254 17.47 12.06 -2.72
CA LEU A 254 16.16 12.22 -3.36
C LEU A 254 16.33 13.14 -4.58
N LEU A 255 16.08 12.60 -5.77
CA LEU A 255 15.98 13.34 -7.02
C LEU A 255 14.50 13.61 -7.31
N ILE A 256 14.09 14.88 -7.28
CA ILE A 256 12.76 15.31 -7.70
C ILE A 256 12.87 15.67 -9.18
N VAL A 257 12.28 14.88 -10.05
CA VAL A 257 12.29 15.14 -11.50
C VAL A 257 10.93 15.68 -11.90
N GLU A 258 10.75 17.00 -11.80
CA GLU A 258 9.51 17.67 -12.21
C GLU A 258 9.11 17.34 -13.66
N SER A 259 10.10 17.13 -14.54
CA SER A 259 9.89 16.83 -15.96
C SER A 259 9.14 15.51 -16.21
N LEU A 260 9.17 14.53 -15.30
CA LEU A 260 8.46 13.26 -15.48
C LEU A 260 6.93 13.42 -15.46
N THR A 261 6.42 14.44 -14.78
CA THR A 261 4.97 14.69 -14.72
C THR A 261 4.41 15.20 -16.05
N SER A 262 5.25 15.86 -16.85
CA SER A 262 4.92 16.41 -18.17
C SER A 262 4.80 15.34 -19.27
N HIS A 263 5.27 14.12 -19.02
CA HIS A 263 5.21 13.02 -19.99
C HIS A 263 3.95 12.15 -19.80
N PRO A 264 3.35 11.65 -20.90
CA PRO A 264 2.26 10.68 -20.83
C PRO A 264 2.65 9.45 -20.03
N PRO A 265 1.74 8.79 -19.27
CA PRO A 265 2.07 7.63 -18.44
C PRO A 265 2.81 6.50 -19.16
N ALA A 266 2.54 6.30 -20.46
CA ALA A 266 3.20 5.28 -21.28
C ALA A 266 4.66 5.60 -21.61
N ASP A 267 5.08 6.87 -21.48
CA ASP A 267 6.40 7.36 -21.84
C ASP A 267 7.24 7.77 -20.62
N ARG A 268 6.63 7.88 -19.43
CA ARG A 268 7.31 8.27 -18.18
C ARG A 268 8.49 7.36 -17.85
N GLU A 269 8.38 6.08 -18.17
CA GLU A 269 9.46 5.11 -17.94
C GLU A 269 10.66 5.38 -18.85
N ARG A 270 10.44 5.63 -20.15
CA ARG A 270 11.53 5.98 -21.08
C ARG A 270 12.17 7.30 -20.71
N ALA A 271 11.35 8.27 -20.30
CA ALA A 271 11.84 9.54 -19.82
C ALA A 271 12.68 9.38 -18.55
N LEU A 272 12.24 8.55 -17.61
CA LEU A 272 13.00 8.23 -16.40
C LEU A 272 14.34 7.55 -16.74
N VAL A 273 14.33 6.52 -17.59
CA VAL A 273 15.56 5.81 -18.00
C VAL A 273 16.50 6.74 -18.78
N SER A 274 15.96 7.58 -19.68
CA SER A 274 16.74 8.56 -20.43
C SER A 274 17.34 9.61 -19.53
N GLU A 275 16.59 10.07 -18.53
CA GLU A 275 17.05 11.09 -17.59
C GLU A 275 18.07 10.50 -16.62
N LEU A 276 17.84 9.29 -16.09
CA LEU A 276 18.83 8.59 -15.28
C LEU A 276 20.11 8.33 -16.09
N ALA A 277 20.03 7.89 -17.35
CA ALA A 277 21.21 7.71 -18.20
C ALA A 277 21.95 9.03 -18.47
N ARG A 278 21.20 10.13 -18.65
CA ARG A 278 21.77 11.48 -18.79
C ARG A 278 22.51 11.92 -17.52
N LEU A 279 21.91 11.68 -16.35
CA LEU A 279 22.42 12.10 -15.05
C LEU A 279 23.63 11.29 -14.61
N THR A 280 23.60 9.97 -14.77
CA THR A 280 24.70 9.09 -14.35
C THR A 280 25.80 8.98 -15.39
N ARG A 281 25.55 9.46 -16.62
CA ARG A 281 26.38 9.21 -17.82
C ARG A 281 26.60 7.71 -18.09
N ALA A 282 25.85 6.84 -17.42
CA ALA A 282 25.94 5.40 -17.55
C ALA A 282 24.90 4.89 -18.54
N ARG A 283 25.22 3.78 -19.21
CA ARG A 283 24.26 3.13 -20.09
C ARG A 283 23.30 2.29 -19.26
N ILE A 284 22.07 2.77 -19.10
CA ILE A 284 21.00 2.01 -18.46
C ILE A 284 20.29 1.15 -19.50
N VAL A 285 20.31 -0.16 -19.29
CA VAL A 285 19.57 -1.13 -20.12
C VAL A 285 18.55 -1.89 -19.26
N PRO A 286 17.44 -2.36 -19.82
CA PRO A 286 16.54 -3.21 -19.05
C PRO A 286 17.20 -4.53 -18.66
N GLY A 287 16.93 -5.00 -17.45
CA GLY A 287 17.46 -6.23 -16.88
C GLY A 287 16.68 -7.47 -17.31
N ALA A 288 17.04 -8.61 -16.72
CA ALA A 288 16.55 -9.92 -17.17
C ALA A 288 15.07 -10.15 -16.83
N VAL A 289 14.61 -9.64 -15.68
CA VAL A 289 13.21 -9.75 -15.25
C VAL A 289 12.34 -8.84 -16.11
N PHE A 290 12.80 -7.61 -16.37
CA PHE A 290 12.11 -6.69 -17.27
C PHE A 290 11.91 -7.29 -18.65
N GLU A 291 12.97 -7.84 -19.25
CA GLU A 291 12.89 -8.45 -20.58
C GLU A 291 12.03 -9.72 -20.59
N ALA A 292 12.04 -10.50 -19.51
CA ALA A 292 11.15 -11.66 -19.35
C ALA A 292 9.67 -11.24 -19.31
N MET A 293 9.32 -10.22 -18.52
CA MET A 293 7.97 -9.65 -18.48
C MET A 293 7.55 -9.11 -19.85
N ARG A 294 8.43 -8.36 -20.53
CA ARG A 294 8.17 -7.81 -21.87
C ARG A 294 7.96 -8.92 -22.91
N ALA A 295 8.67 -10.04 -22.79
CA ALA A 295 8.52 -11.21 -23.65
C ALA A 295 7.27 -12.05 -23.33
N GLY A 296 6.56 -11.76 -22.24
CA GLY A 296 5.42 -12.55 -21.76
C GLY A 296 5.83 -13.91 -21.20
N LEU A 297 7.05 -14.01 -20.65
CA LEU A 297 7.51 -15.19 -19.94
C LEU A 297 7.02 -15.13 -18.48
N PRO A 298 6.73 -16.27 -17.86
CA PRO A 298 6.44 -16.30 -16.44
C PRO A 298 7.68 -15.84 -15.66
N VAL A 299 7.47 -14.87 -14.76
CA VAL A 299 8.47 -14.42 -13.79
C VAL A 299 8.05 -14.92 -12.40
N PRO A 300 9.01 -15.15 -11.48
CA PRO A 300 8.66 -15.52 -10.10
C PRO A 300 7.68 -14.53 -9.46
N ASP A 301 6.76 -15.03 -8.63
CA ASP A 301 5.81 -14.17 -7.92
C ASP A 301 6.57 -13.16 -7.05
N GLY A 302 6.21 -11.88 -7.20
CA GLY A 302 6.86 -10.78 -6.49
C GLY A 302 8.14 -10.23 -7.15
N SER A 303 8.52 -10.73 -8.33
CA SER A 303 9.59 -10.12 -9.13
C SER A 303 9.17 -8.75 -9.70
N TRP A 304 10.11 -7.81 -9.71
CA TRP A 304 9.91 -6.44 -10.20
C TRP A 304 10.77 -6.19 -11.44
N PRO A 305 10.40 -5.23 -12.30
CA PRO A 305 11.21 -4.88 -13.45
C PRO A 305 12.57 -4.34 -12.98
N ASP A 306 13.65 -5.00 -13.41
CA ASP A 306 15.04 -4.65 -13.12
C ASP A 306 15.68 -3.90 -14.29
N TYR A 307 16.73 -3.13 -14.00
CA TYR A 307 17.58 -2.47 -14.98
C TYR A 307 19.05 -2.83 -14.70
N GLU A 308 19.92 -2.76 -15.69
CA GLU A 308 21.36 -3.01 -15.56
C GLU A 308 22.15 -1.76 -16.00
N THR A 309 23.23 -1.45 -15.30
CA THR A 309 24.22 -0.42 -15.68
C THR A 309 25.62 -0.95 -15.50
N ASP A 310 26.42 -0.99 -16.58
CA ASP A 310 27.86 -1.31 -16.55
C ASP A 310 28.26 -2.47 -15.61
N GLY A 311 27.43 -3.52 -15.55
CA GLY A 311 27.68 -4.73 -14.74
C GLY A 311 26.96 -4.80 -13.38
N LEU A 312 26.15 -3.81 -13.02
CA LEU A 312 25.34 -3.77 -11.80
C LEU A 312 23.85 -3.80 -12.11
N SER A 313 23.03 -4.37 -11.21
CA SER A 313 21.58 -4.48 -11.33
C SER A 313 20.88 -3.47 -10.41
N LEU A 314 19.92 -2.74 -10.96
CA LEU A 314 19.08 -1.72 -10.33
C LEU A 314 17.64 -2.22 -10.24
N ASP A 315 17.12 -2.32 -9.01
CA ASP A 315 15.71 -2.64 -8.76
C ASP A 315 14.88 -1.34 -8.64
N LEU A 316 13.94 -1.11 -9.56
CA LEU A 316 12.99 0.00 -9.48
C LEU A 316 11.63 -0.49 -8.97
N ARG A 317 11.15 0.02 -7.84
CA ARG A 317 9.79 -0.27 -7.33
C ARG A 317 8.89 0.95 -7.47
N PHE A 318 7.76 0.78 -8.16
CA PHE A 318 6.71 1.79 -8.24
C PHE A 318 5.57 1.42 -7.30
N ASP A 319 5.10 2.39 -6.53
CA ASP A 319 4.03 2.16 -5.55
C ASP A 319 2.64 2.11 -6.21
N ARG A 320 2.34 1.00 -6.92
CA ARG A 320 0.97 0.48 -7.22
C ARG A 320 1.01 -1.01 -7.51
N LYS A 321 -0.11 -1.71 -7.22
CA LYS A 321 -0.41 -3.10 -7.63
C LYS A 321 0.03 -3.37 -9.09
N PRO A 322 0.48 -4.60 -9.43
CA PRO A 322 0.99 -4.91 -10.76
C PRO A 322 0.00 -4.45 -11.83
N LEU A 323 0.44 -3.49 -12.64
CA LEU A 323 -0.27 -3.07 -13.85
C LEU A 323 -0.45 -4.33 -14.69
N SER A 324 -1.69 -4.67 -15.03
CA SER A 324 -1.96 -5.73 -16.00
C SER A 324 -1.34 -5.33 -17.34
N PHE A 325 -0.15 -5.83 -17.62
CA PHE A 325 0.62 -5.48 -18.80
C PHE A 325 -0.01 -6.18 -20.02
N ARG A 326 -0.68 -5.43 -20.89
CA ARG A 326 -1.02 -5.88 -22.25
C ARG A 326 -0.01 -5.28 -23.21
N PRO A 327 0.86 -6.08 -23.86
CA PRO A 327 1.83 -5.53 -24.79
C PRO A 327 1.12 -4.92 -26.00
N SER A 328 1.40 -3.65 -26.29
CA SER A 328 1.03 -3.02 -27.56
C SER A 328 2.03 -3.38 -28.66
N ARG A 329 1.57 -3.32 -29.93
CA ARG A 329 2.28 -3.79 -31.14
C ARG A 329 3.55 -2.99 -31.52
N LEU A 330 4.00 -2.02 -30.72
CA LEU A 330 5.06 -1.06 -31.09
C LEU A 330 6.38 -1.18 -30.32
N ALA A 331 6.55 -2.13 -29.40
CA ALA A 331 7.79 -2.32 -28.63
C ALA A 331 8.85 -3.24 -29.28
N TRP A 332 8.66 -3.64 -30.55
CA TRP A 332 9.28 -4.85 -31.11
C TRP A 332 10.41 -4.56 -32.10
N ARG A 333 11.43 -3.85 -31.65
CA ARG A 333 12.75 -3.81 -32.29
C ARG A 333 13.80 -3.70 -31.21
N LEU A 334 14.42 -4.83 -30.85
CA LEU A 334 15.78 -5.00 -30.29
C LEU A 334 15.91 -6.42 -29.69
N PHE A 335 16.04 -7.43 -30.55
CA PHE A 335 16.53 -8.77 -30.18
C PHE A 335 17.85 -9.03 -30.91
N SER A 336 18.81 -8.11 -30.83
CA SER A 336 20.07 -8.20 -31.59
C SER A 336 21.35 -8.15 -30.74
N THR A 337 21.26 -8.05 -29.41
CA THR A 337 22.43 -7.96 -28.52
C THR A 337 22.71 -9.28 -27.79
N SER A 338 23.98 -9.54 -27.50
CA SER A 338 24.46 -10.69 -26.72
C SER A 338 23.90 -10.75 -25.29
N SER A 339 23.51 -9.60 -24.72
CA SER A 339 22.85 -9.50 -23.42
C SER A 339 21.47 -10.15 -23.42
N GLY A 340 20.68 -9.96 -24.49
CA GLY A 340 19.32 -10.51 -24.59
C GLY A 340 19.28 -12.04 -24.61
N VAL A 341 20.25 -12.69 -25.27
CA VAL A 341 20.35 -14.16 -25.27
C VAL A 341 20.68 -14.69 -23.88
N SER A 342 21.50 -13.98 -23.11
CA SER A 342 21.87 -14.37 -21.75
C SER A 342 20.68 -14.32 -20.78
N ALA A 343 19.88 -13.25 -20.84
CA ALA A 343 18.67 -13.11 -20.02
C ALA A 343 17.64 -14.20 -20.34
N VAL A 344 17.42 -14.47 -21.63
CA VAL A 344 16.53 -15.53 -22.12
C VAL A 344 16.97 -16.91 -21.60
N LEU A 345 18.27 -17.21 -21.67
CA LEU A 345 18.80 -18.48 -21.18
C LEU A 345 18.64 -18.64 -19.67
N ARG A 346 18.84 -17.57 -18.89
CA ARG A 346 18.60 -17.59 -17.44
C ARG A 346 17.13 -17.88 -17.11
N GLY A 347 16.20 -17.21 -17.80
CA GLY A 347 14.76 -17.44 -17.63
C GLY A 347 14.34 -18.86 -17.99
N LEU A 348 14.87 -19.41 -19.08
CA LEU A 348 14.60 -20.80 -19.48
C LEU A 348 15.16 -21.82 -18.48
N CYS A 349 16.32 -21.55 -17.87
CA CYS A 349 16.89 -22.41 -16.84
C CYS A 349 16.08 -22.44 -15.53
N SER A 350 15.27 -21.41 -15.25
CA SER A 350 14.41 -21.35 -14.04
C SER A 350 13.06 -22.05 -14.19
N LEU A 351 12.69 -22.48 -15.40
CA LEU A 351 11.39 -23.11 -15.67
C LEU A 351 11.32 -24.56 -15.17
N LYS A 352 10.12 -25.00 -14.78
CA LYS A 352 9.86 -26.43 -14.54
C LYS A 352 9.93 -27.20 -15.84
N ARG A 353 10.18 -28.52 -15.72
CA ARG A 353 10.45 -29.42 -16.86
C ARG A 353 9.36 -29.38 -17.95
N ASP A 354 8.11 -29.35 -17.53
CA ASP A 354 6.92 -29.30 -18.39
C ASP A 354 6.75 -27.95 -19.11
N GLN A 355 7.30 -26.87 -18.58
CA GLN A 355 7.20 -25.52 -19.13
C GLN A 355 8.26 -25.21 -20.20
N ILE A 356 9.42 -25.89 -20.15
CA ILE A 356 10.53 -25.69 -21.09
C ILE A 356 10.07 -26.00 -22.53
N ASP A 357 9.28 -27.07 -22.72
CA ASP A 357 8.81 -27.49 -24.03
C ASP A 357 7.89 -26.45 -24.69
N GLU A 358 7.01 -25.81 -23.91
CA GLU A 358 6.06 -24.81 -24.38
C GLU A 358 6.72 -23.44 -24.66
N HIS A 359 7.82 -23.13 -23.97
CA HIS A 359 8.48 -21.83 -24.06
C HIS A 359 9.67 -21.81 -25.02
N ALA A 360 10.39 -22.92 -25.19
CA ALA A 360 11.56 -22.98 -26.08
C ALA A 360 11.23 -22.61 -27.54
N ASP A 361 10.15 -23.16 -28.11
CA ASP A 361 9.76 -22.86 -29.50
C ASP A 361 9.35 -21.38 -29.67
N ARG A 362 8.62 -20.82 -28.69
CA ARG A 362 8.22 -19.40 -28.70
C ARG A 362 9.41 -18.46 -28.59
N VAL A 363 10.34 -18.78 -27.69
CA VAL A 363 11.56 -18.00 -27.50
C VAL A 363 12.43 -18.03 -28.76
N VAL A 364 12.75 -19.22 -29.27
CA VAL A 364 13.61 -19.36 -30.46
C VAL A 364 12.97 -18.75 -31.71
N GLY A 365 11.66 -18.91 -31.86
CA GLY A 365 10.90 -18.28 -32.95
C GLY A 365 11.03 -16.75 -32.98
N ARG A 366 11.17 -16.13 -31.80
CA ARG A 366 11.29 -14.67 -31.64
C ARG A 366 12.71 -14.14 -31.70
N LEU A 367 13.74 -14.99 -31.63
CA LEU A 367 15.13 -14.56 -31.76
C LEU A 367 15.44 -14.14 -33.21
N SER A 368 16.16 -13.03 -33.36
CA SER A 368 16.76 -12.62 -34.64
C SER A 368 17.81 -13.63 -35.12
N LEU A 369 18.28 -13.48 -36.37
CA LEU A 369 19.34 -14.34 -36.91
C LEU A 369 20.64 -14.26 -36.09
N SER A 370 21.02 -13.07 -35.61
CA SER A 370 22.20 -12.91 -34.74
C SER A 370 21.95 -13.54 -33.37
N GLY A 371 20.75 -13.38 -32.79
CA GLY A 371 20.36 -14.02 -31.53
C GLY A 371 20.36 -15.55 -31.61
N ARG A 372 19.90 -16.13 -32.73
CA ARG A 372 19.95 -17.59 -32.96
C ARG A 372 21.39 -18.09 -33.13
N THR A 373 22.24 -17.32 -33.80
CA THR A 373 23.68 -17.64 -33.94
C THR A 373 24.38 -17.63 -32.59
N GLU A 374 24.14 -16.62 -31.76
CA GLU A 374 24.71 -16.54 -30.42
C GLU A 374 24.16 -17.64 -29.50
N LEU A 375 22.86 -17.95 -29.59
CA LEU A 375 22.26 -19.08 -28.89
C LEU A 375 22.97 -20.39 -29.26
N ARG A 376 23.21 -20.64 -30.55
CA ARG A 376 23.94 -21.83 -31.03
C ARG A 376 25.34 -21.94 -30.43
N ARG A 377 26.06 -20.83 -30.28
CA ARG A 377 27.40 -20.83 -29.64
C ARG A 377 27.36 -21.24 -28.17
N ARG A 378 26.26 -20.96 -27.47
CA ARG A 378 26.12 -21.22 -26.03
C ARG A 378 25.46 -22.55 -25.69
N LEU A 379 24.80 -23.21 -26.65
CA LEU A 379 24.19 -24.53 -26.47
C LEU A 379 25.11 -25.55 -25.76
N PRO A 380 26.42 -25.67 -26.07
CA PRO A 380 27.30 -26.64 -25.42
C PRO A 380 27.49 -26.44 -23.92
N ALA A 381 27.21 -25.24 -23.39
CA ALA A 381 27.32 -24.93 -21.97
C ALA A 381 25.99 -25.16 -21.19
N LEU A 382 24.88 -25.44 -21.89
CA LEU A 382 23.57 -25.61 -21.26
C LEU A 382 23.36 -27.06 -20.77
N PRO A 383 22.50 -27.26 -19.75
CA PRO A 383 22.09 -28.60 -19.33
C PRO A 383 21.58 -29.44 -20.52
N PRO A 384 21.91 -30.75 -20.61
CA PRO A 384 21.64 -31.57 -21.79
C PRO A 384 20.20 -31.52 -22.29
N ARG A 385 19.22 -31.50 -21.38
CA ARG A 385 17.79 -31.44 -21.72
C ARG A 385 17.37 -30.11 -22.34
N LEU A 386 17.82 -28.99 -21.78
CA LEU A 386 17.52 -27.66 -22.32
C LEU A 386 18.22 -27.47 -23.67
N ARG A 387 19.46 -27.98 -23.79
CA ARG A 387 20.21 -28.01 -25.04
C ARG A 387 19.45 -28.76 -26.14
N GLU A 388 19.04 -30.01 -25.88
CA GLU A 388 18.27 -30.83 -26.80
C GLU A 388 17.00 -30.11 -27.26
N ARG A 389 16.25 -29.52 -26.32
CA ARG A 389 15.01 -28.82 -26.67
C ARG A 389 15.24 -27.57 -27.51
N LEU A 390 16.27 -26.78 -27.19
CA LEU A 390 16.62 -25.58 -27.96
C LEU A 390 17.19 -25.92 -29.33
N GLU A 391 17.91 -27.04 -29.48
CA GLU A 391 18.36 -27.58 -30.77
C GLU A 391 17.17 -27.95 -31.66
N ILE A 392 16.17 -28.65 -31.11
CA ILE A 392 14.92 -28.98 -31.83
C ILE A 392 14.19 -27.71 -32.27
N ALA A 393 14.04 -26.73 -31.37
CA ALA A 393 13.38 -25.46 -31.68
C ALA A 393 14.14 -24.65 -32.75
N LEU A 394 15.48 -24.63 -32.71
CA LEU A 394 16.35 -24.01 -33.72
C LEU A 394 16.26 -24.72 -35.07
N ALA A 395 16.12 -26.05 -35.08
CA ALA A 395 15.96 -26.84 -36.30
C ALA A 395 14.59 -26.59 -36.96
N ARG A 396 13.51 -26.54 -36.18
CA ARG A 396 12.14 -26.24 -36.66
C ARG A 396 12.05 -24.86 -37.29
N THR A 397 12.59 -23.85 -36.61
CA THR A 397 12.57 -22.46 -37.09
C THR A 397 13.44 -22.24 -38.33
N SER A 398 14.42 -23.12 -38.60
CA SER A 398 15.22 -23.09 -39.84
C SER A 398 14.50 -23.72 -41.03
N ARG A 399 13.52 -24.61 -40.81
CA ARG A 399 12.74 -25.27 -41.88
C ARG A 399 11.50 -24.49 -42.32
N GLY A 400 10.90 -23.69 -41.43
CA GLY A 400 9.67 -22.92 -41.71
C GLY A 400 9.88 -21.54 -42.35
N GLY A 401 11.09 -21.22 -42.83
CA GLY A 401 11.44 -19.91 -43.39
C GLY A 401 11.74 -19.90 -44.88
N ARG A 402 11.21 -20.87 -45.64
CA ARG A 402 11.25 -20.88 -47.11
C ARG A 402 9.88 -20.64 -47.69
#